data_AF-A0A8J3LG69-F1
#
_entry.id   AF-A0A8J3LG69-F1
#
_cell.length_a   1.000
_cell.length_b   1.000
_cell.length_c   1.000
_cell.angle_alpha   90.00
_cell.angle_beta   90.00
_cell.angle_gamma   90.00
#
_symmetry.space_group_name_H-M   'P 1'
#
loop_
_entity.id
_entity.type
_entity.pdbx_description
1 polymer ?
#
loop_
_entity_poly.entity_id
_entity_poly.type
_entity_poly.pdbx_seq_one_letter_code
_entity_poly.pdbx_strand_id
1 'polypeptide(L)'
;MNRIVRAVFAAATTALLAVAVSAAPAAAADPPKETRYRWLSCPPGTSTTATIDNTSVEQYFEYVDVYFVHIVGTVVACRTPTSGYEVFGLAAYGGTGAYGSPRPFPRNPPPEHPLLTAIRVYPGAQAVCVIADETTRLACVSLSWAVVGGTARPTVTGPLAVDSPLVAAPAVTDMTVPTGGPGGPGCVLCPDPF
;
A
#
# COMPACT_ATOMS: atom_id res chain seq x y z
N MET A 1 -38.33 -33.30 -63.18
CA MET A 1 -38.15 -32.05 -63.95
C MET A 1 -38.25 -30.87 -63.00
N ASN A 2 -37.45 -29.84 -63.28
CA ASN A 2 -37.38 -28.51 -62.69
C ASN A 2 -36.45 -28.29 -61.48
N ARG A 3 -35.29 -27.73 -61.85
CA ARG A 3 -34.18 -27.16 -61.07
C ARG A 3 -34.57 -25.79 -60.51
N ILE A 4 -34.15 -25.51 -59.27
CA ILE A 4 -33.79 -24.15 -58.76
C ILE A 4 -32.73 -24.42 -57.67
N VAL A 5 -31.42 -24.45 -57.94
CA VAL A 5 -30.44 -23.34 -58.09
C VAL A 5 -30.30 -22.45 -56.85
N ARG A 6 -29.20 -22.70 -56.11
CA ARG A 6 -28.25 -21.79 -55.42
C ARG A 6 -28.81 -20.65 -54.54
N ALA A 7 -28.41 -20.67 -53.27
CA ALA A 7 -27.50 -19.66 -52.72
C ALA A 7 -26.88 -20.15 -51.40
N VAL A 8 -25.57 -20.36 -51.44
CA VAL A 8 -24.69 -20.52 -50.27
C VAL A 8 -24.26 -19.11 -49.87
N PHE A 9 -24.48 -18.73 -48.62
CA PHE A 9 -23.65 -17.71 -47.96
C PHE A 9 -23.37 -18.17 -46.53
N ALA A 10 -22.20 -18.76 -46.37
CA ALA A 10 -21.55 -18.95 -45.09
C ALA A 10 -21.11 -17.58 -44.58
N ALA A 11 -21.67 -17.12 -43.46
CA ALA A 11 -21.09 -16.05 -42.67
C ALA A 11 -20.35 -16.69 -41.50
N ALA A 12 -19.12 -17.14 -41.77
CA ALA A 12 -18.16 -17.47 -40.74
C ALA A 12 -17.66 -16.15 -40.13
N THR A 13 -18.32 -15.68 -39.07
CA THR A 13 -17.75 -14.65 -38.20
C THR A 13 -16.71 -15.30 -37.30
N THR A 14 -15.47 -15.25 -37.76
CA THR A 14 -14.26 -15.38 -36.93
C THR A 14 -14.31 -14.37 -35.78
N ALA A 15 -14.68 -14.84 -34.59
CA ALA A 15 -14.39 -14.13 -33.35
C ALA A 15 -12.94 -14.46 -32.94
N LEU A 16 -12.01 -13.70 -33.49
CA LEU A 16 -10.62 -13.58 -33.03
C LEU A 16 -10.62 -12.55 -31.89
N LEU A 17 -10.69 -12.99 -30.62
CA LEU A 17 -10.39 -12.20 -29.41
C LEU A 17 -10.37 -13.20 -28.23
N ALA A 18 -9.35 -13.34 -27.38
CA ALA A 18 -8.06 -12.73 -27.26
C ALA A 18 -7.15 -13.78 -26.61
N VAL A 19 -5.93 -13.95 -27.11
CA VAL A 19 -4.91 -14.69 -26.36
C VAL A 19 -4.65 -13.87 -25.10
N ALA A 20 -5.07 -14.38 -23.96
CA ALA A 20 -4.62 -13.88 -22.67
C ALA A 20 -3.11 -14.08 -22.62
N VAL A 21 -2.36 -13.04 -22.97
CA VAL A 21 -0.95 -12.97 -22.67
C VAL A 21 -0.90 -12.98 -21.15
N SER A 22 -0.56 -14.14 -20.58
CA SER A 22 -0.08 -14.24 -19.22
C SER A 22 1.09 -13.27 -19.11
N ALA A 23 0.82 -12.06 -18.62
CA ALA A 23 1.86 -11.11 -18.28
C ALA A 23 2.75 -11.83 -17.27
N ALA A 24 3.97 -12.16 -17.72
CA ALA A 24 5.01 -12.60 -16.80
C ALA A 24 5.10 -11.55 -15.68
N PRO A 25 5.24 -11.96 -14.41
CA PRO A 25 5.43 -10.99 -13.35
C PRO A 25 6.63 -10.13 -13.75
N ALA A 26 6.43 -8.82 -13.73
CA ALA A 26 7.50 -7.86 -13.99
C ALA A 26 8.71 -8.30 -13.17
N ALA A 27 9.79 -8.70 -13.85
CA ALA A 27 11.05 -8.97 -13.20
C ALA A 27 11.36 -7.73 -12.37
N ALA A 28 11.58 -7.91 -11.06
CA ALA A 28 11.91 -6.83 -10.17
C ALA A 28 13.12 -6.10 -10.77
N ALA A 29 12.87 -4.94 -11.39
CA ALA A 29 13.92 -4.12 -11.94
C ALA A 29 14.84 -3.73 -10.79
N ASP A 30 16.15 -3.78 -11.02
CA ASP A 30 17.10 -3.26 -10.06
C ASP A 30 16.69 -1.82 -9.72
N PRO A 31 16.54 -1.49 -8.43
CA PRO A 31 16.00 -0.20 -8.05
C PRO A 31 16.96 0.93 -8.49
N PRO A 32 16.44 2.13 -8.81
CA PRO A 32 17.26 3.30 -9.13
C PRO A 32 18.37 3.52 -8.09
N LYS A 33 19.53 4.05 -8.50
CA LYS A 33 20.70 4.27 -7.62
C LYS A 33 20.42 5.10 -6.34
N GLU A 34 19.34 5.86 -6.32
CA GLU A 34 18.90 6.68 -5.18
C GLU A 34 18.00 5.92 -4.19
N THR A 35 17.47 4.77 -4.59
CA THR A 35 16.52 3.98 -3.81
C THR A 35 17.28 3.16 -2.76
N ARG A 36 17.04 3.45 -1.48
CA ARG A 36 17.67 2.72 -0.37
C ARG A 36 16.95 1.43 -0.03
N TYR A 37 15.64 1.37 -0.29
CA TYR A 37 14.78 0.26 0.08
C TYR A 37 14.15 -0.41 -1.13
N ARG A 38 13.74 -1.66 -0.97
CA ARG A 38 12.96 -2.38 -1.98
C ARG A 38 11.88 -3.20 -1.31
N TRP A 39 10.73 -3.35 -1.97
CA TRP A 39 9.69 -4.27 -1.49
C TRP A 39 10.21 -5.69 -1.35
N LEU A 40 9.73 -6.42 -0.35
CA LEU A 40 9.98 -7.85 -0.24
C LEU A 40 9.19 -8.59 -1.34
N SER A 41 9.90 -9.11 -2.34
CA SER A 41 9.29 -9.93 -3.39
C SER A 41 8.93 -11.34 -2.89
N CYS A 42 7.74 -11.82 -3.20
CA CYS A 42 7.28 -13.17 -2.84
C CYS A 42 7.37 -14.14 -4.02
N PRO A 43 7.76 -15.41 -3.78
CA PRO A 43 7.60 -16.47 -4.77
C PRO A 43 6.14 -16.60 -5.26
N PRO A 44 5.92 -17.07 -6.51
CA PRO A 44 4.57 -17.33 -7.00
C PRO A 44 3.79 -18.28 -6.07
N GLY A 45 2.56 -17.90 -5.73
CA GLY A 45 1.69 -18.68 -4.84
C GLY A 45 1.94 -18.46 -3.34
N THR A 46 2.86 -17.57 -2.94
CA THR A 46 3.02 -17.15 -1.54
C THR A 46 2.71 -15.67 -1.38
N SER A 47 2.39 -15.24 -0.15
CA SER A 47 2.11 -13.84 0.16
C SER A 47 2.58 -13.51 1.57
N THR A 48 3.03 -12.26 1.74
CA THR A 48 3.23 -11.70 3.08
C THR A 48 1.85 -11.46 3.69
N THR A 49 1.69 -11.73 4.97
CA THR A 49 0.44 -11.47 5.69
C THR A 49 0.71 -10.56 6.89
N ALA A 50 -0.31 -9.87 7.37
CA ALA A 50 -0.20 -9.03 8.55
C ALA A 50 -1.49 -9.08 9.38
N THR A 51 -1.35 -8.87 10.69
CA THR A 51 -2.45 -8.60 11.61
C THR A 51 -2.21 -7.28 12.33
N ILE A 52 -3.29 -6.62 12.74
CA ILE A 52 -3.26 -5.44 13.59
C ILE A 52 -4.02 -5.81 14.85
N ASP A 53 -3.29 -5.89 15.95
CA ASP A 53 -3.82 -6.35 17.24
C ASP A 53 -4.18 -5.17 18.14
N ASN A 54 -3.47 -4.06 18.01
CA ASN A 54 -3.73 -2.84 18.77
C ASN A 54 -3.34 -1.58 17.98
N THR A 55 -3.99 -0.47 18.31
CA THR A 55 -3.72 0.84 17.71
C THR A 55 -3.80 1.93 18.77
N SER A 56 -2.95 2.95 18.65
CA SER A 56 -3.06 4.17 19.44
C SER A 56 -2.81 5.41 18.59
N VAL A 57 -3.36 6.53 19.01
CA VAL A 57 -3.12 7.83 18.38
C VAL A 57 -2.27 8.65 19.32
N GLU A 58 -1.14 9.15 18.83
CA GLU A 58 -0.28 10.09 19.54
C GLU A 58 -0.28 11.43 18.79
N GLN A 59 -0.35 12.53 19.54
CA GLN A 59 -0.17 13.88 18.99
C GLN A 59 1.26 14.30 19.25
N TYR A 60 1.97 14.77 18.22
CA TYR A 60 3.30 15.33 18.42
C TYR A 60 3.15 16.75 18.99
N PHE A 61 3.61 16.96 20.23
CA PHE A 61 3.34 18.19 21.00
C PHE A 61 3.80 19.49 20.32
N GLU A 62 4.77 19.41 19.41
CA GLU A 62 5.31 20.56 18.68
C GLU A 62 4.41 21.04 17.53
N TYR A 63 3.46 20.21 17.06
CA TYR A 63 2.60 20.55 15.93
C TYR A 63 1.13 20.19 16.22
N VAL A 64 0.27 21.22 16.29
CA VAL A 64 -1.13 21.10 16.74
C VAL A 64 -1.96 20.14 15.88
N ASP A 65 -1.63 19.98 14.59
CA ASP A 65 -2.42 19.19 13.63
C ASP A 65 -1.69 17.95 13.11
N VAL A 66 -0.69 17.46 13.84
CA VAL A 66 0.10 16.29 13.44
C VAL A 66 -0.13 15.14 14.41
N TYR A 67 -0.70 14.07 13.87
CA TYR A 67 -0.96 12.85 14.61
C TYR A 67 -0.18 11.70 14.01
N PHE A 68 0.22 10.78 14.88
CA PHE A 68 0.77 9.49 14.51
C PHE A 68 -0.22 8.42 14.90
N VAL A 69 -0.58 7.57 13.95
CA VAL A 69 -1.32 6.34 14.23
C VAL A 69 -0.29 5.24 14.41
N HIS A 70 -0.16 4.78 15.65
CA HIS A 70 0.66 3.66 16.02
C HIS A 70 -0.11 2.37 15.77
N ILE A 71 0.54 1.45 15.08
CA ILE A 71 0.03 0.12 14.78
C ILE A 71 0.92 -0.88 15.51
N VAL A 72 0.28 -1.75 16.29
CA VAL A 72 0.89 -2.92 16.92
C VAL A 72 0.24 -4.16 16.33
N GLY A 73 1.05 -5.13 15.96
CA GLY A 73 0.55 -6.37 15.39
C GLY A 73 1.66 -7.33 14.99
N THR A 74 1.42 -8.12 13.95
CA THR A 74 2.39 -9.09 13.45
C THR A 74 2.44 -9.07 11.93
N VAL A 75 3.63 -9.28 11.36
CA VAL A 75 3.85 -9.49 9.92
C VAL A 75 4.55 -10.82 9.71
N VAL A 76 3.98 -11.67 8.85
CA VAL A 76 4.58 -12.94 8.44
C VAL A 76 5.05 -12.78 6.99
N ALA A 77 6.37 -12.69 6.83
CA ALA A 77 6.99 -12.54 5.53
C ALA A 77 6.85 -13.85 4.72
N CYS A 78 6.54 -13.74 3.43
CA CYS A 78 6.43 -14.89 2.52
C CYS A 78 7.74 -15.66 2.31
N ARG A 79 8.88 -15.03 2.61
CA ARG A 79 10.21 -15.62 2.63
C ARG A 79 11.08 -14.85 3.60
N THR A 80 12.20 -15.44 4.02
CA THR A 80 13.22 -14.73 4.77
C THR A 80 13.79 -13.56 3.94
N PRO A 81 13.82 -12.33 4.48
CA PRO A 81 14.51 -11.21 3.85
C PRO A 81 16.00 -11.49 3.72
N THR A 82 16.54 -11.19 2.53
CA THR A 82 17.93 -11.48 2.17
C THR A 82 18.85 -10.28 2.40
N SER A 83 18.27 -9.09 2.58
CA SER A 83 19.02 -7.86 2.87
C SER A 83 18.26 -6.99 3.87
N GLY A 84 18.99 -6.11 4.57
CA GLY A 84 18.40 -5.13 5.50
C GLY A 84 17.65 -3.98 4.80
N TYR A 85 17.51 -4.04 3.49
CA TYR A 85 16.83 -3.05 2.66
C TYR A 85 15.49 -3.54 2.13
N GLU A 86 15.12 -4.78 2.43
CA GLU A 86 13.80 -5.32 2.08
C GLU A 86 12.76 -4.83 3.09
N VAL A 87 11.64 -4.34 2.57
CA VAL A 87 10.63 -3.63 3.37
C VAL A 87 9.23 -4.18 3.17
N PHE A 88 8.41 -3.98 4.19
CA PHE A 88 6.96 -3.80 4.06
C PHE A 88 6.65 -2.30 4.19
N GLY A 89 5.39 -1.88 4.15
CA GLY A 89 5.03 -0.47 4.27
C GLY A 89 3.90 -0.23 5.24
N LEU A 90 3.82 1.01 5.74
CA LEU A 90 2.59 1.57 6.26
C LEU A 90 2.07 2.61 5.28
N ALA A 91 0.76 2.65 5.08
CA ALA A 91 0.11 3.62 4.23
C ALA A 91 -1.00 4.35 4.97
N ALA A 92 -1.14 5.64 4.69
CA ALA A 92 -2.26 6.46 5.13
C ALA A 92 -3.08 6.87 3.89
N TYR A 93 -4.39 6.66 3.98
CA TYR A 93 -5.33 6.88 2.89
C TYR A 93 -6.20 8.08 3.22
N GLY A 94 -6.33 9.02 2.29
CA GLY A 94 -7.27 10.12 2.33
C GLY A 94 -8.21 10.09 1.14
N GLY A 95 -9.15 11.05 1.08
CA GLY A 95 -10.15 11.09 0.02
C GLY A 95 -9.60 11.30 -1.40
N THR A 96 -8.39 11.82 -1.55
CA THR A 96 -7.78 12.17 -2.85
C THR A 96 -6.59 11.28 -3.23
N GLY A 97 -6.17 10.36 -2.37
CA GLY A 97 -5.00 9.52 -2.60
C GLY A 97 -4.44 8.90 -1.34
N ALA A 98 -3.30 8.26 -1.46
CA ALA A 98 -2.60 7.61 -0.35
C ALA A 98 -1.10 7.80 -0.46
N TYR A 99 -0.44 7.85 0.69
CA TYR A 99 1.02 7.83 0.77
C TYR A 99 1.47 6.69 1.66
N GLY A 100 2.60 6.10 1.31
CA GLY A 100 3.26 5.05 2.06
C GLY A 100 4.55 5.51 2.71
N SER A 101 5.02 4.73 3.67
CA SER A 101 6.31 4.86 4.31
C SER A 101 6.93 3.47 4.45
N PRO A 102 8.14 3.23 3.91
CA PRO A 102 8.76 1.92 3.97
C PRO A 102 9.18 1.58 5.40
N ARG A 103 9.11 0.29 5.74
CA ARG A 103 9.52 -0.27 7.02
C ARG A 103 10.45 -1.45 6.79
N PRO A 104 11.75 -1.30 7.09
CA PRO A 104 12.70 -2.38 6.89
C PRO A 104 12.39 -3.55 7.80
N PHE A 105 12.47 -4.75 7.23
CA PHE A 105 12.57 -5.93 8.06
C PHE A 105 13.90 -5.91 8.83
N PRO A 106 13.91 -6.37 10.09
CA PRO A 106 15.16 -6.50 10.83
C PRO A 106 16.09 -7.51 10.14
N ARG A 107 17.40 -7.38 10.39
CA ARG A 107 18.38 -8.35 9.92
C ARG A 107 18.12 -9.68 10.65
N ASN A 108 17.58 -10.67 9.94
CA ASN A 108 17.07 -11.96 10.45
C ASN A 108 15.75 -11.82 11.23
N PRO A 109 14.63 -11.52 10.55
CA PRO A 109 13.35 -11.48 11.25
C PRO A 109 12.96 -12.88 11.73
N PRO A 110 12.34 -12.99 12.93
CA PRO A 110 11.64 -14.21 13.29
C PRO A 110 10.54 -14.52 12.25
N PRO A 111 10.06 -15.77 12.16
CA PRO A 111 8.99 -16.15 11.24
C PRO A 111 7.74 -15.26 11.37
N GLU A 112 7.43 -14.86 12.60
CA GLU A 112 6.41 -13.88 12.95
C GLU A 112 7.10 -12.62 13.46
N HIS A 113 7.17 -11.58 12.63
CA HIS A 113 7.80 -10.32 12.98
C HIS A 113 6.83 -9.42 13.74
N PRO A 114 7.11 -9.03 14.99
CA PRO A 114 6.27 -8.09 15.71
C PRO A 114 6.32 -6.72 15.03
N LEU A 115 5.15 -6.20 14.70
CA LEU A 115 4.95 -4.88 14.17
C LEU A 115 4.78 -3.91 15.34
N LEU A 116 5.67 -2.92 15.43
CA LEU A 116 5.50 -1.74 16.29
C LEU A 116 6.00 -0.53 15.53
N THR A 117 5.08 0.23 14.95
CA THR A 117 5.45 1.36 14.09
C THR A 117 4.30 2.36 14.01
N ALA A 118 4.57 3.53 13.45
CA ALA A 118 3.59 4.59 13.37
C ALA A 118 3.71 5.34 12.06
N ILE A 119 2.57 5.74 11.50
CA ILE A 119 2.50 6.61 10.34
C ILE A 119 1.86 7.94 10.73
N ARG A 120 2.45 9.03 10.23
CA ARG A 120 1.84 10.35 10.33
C ARG A 120 0.50 10.34 9.62
N VAL A 121 -0.51 11.01 10.14
CA VAL A 121 -1.80 11.26 9.49
C VAL A 121 -2.17 12.73 9.63
N TYR A 122 -2.93 13.23 8.65
CA TYR A 122 -3.45 14.60 8.60
C TYR A 122 -4.97 14.58 8.57
N PRO A 123 -5.64 15.68 8.98
CA PRO A 123 -7.09 15.81 8.86
C PRO A 123 -7.58 15.39 7.48
N GLY A 124 -8.57 14.49 7.44
CA GLY A 124 -9.10 13.91 6.21
C GLY A 124 -8.51 12.55 5.82
N ALA A 125 -7.53 12.02 6.55
CA ALA A 125 -7.14 10.62 6.43
C ALA A 125 -8.28 9.70 6.93
N GLN A 126 -8.65 8.71 6.15
CA GLN A 126 -9.80 7.83 6.40
C GLN A 126 -9.40 6.42 6.81
N ALA A 127 -8.16 6.02 6.54
CA ALA A 127 -7.66 4.70 6.91
C ALA A 127 -6.13 4.66 6.99
N VAL A 128 -5.62 3.65 7.69
CA VAL A 128 -4.21 3.28 7.70
C VAL A 128 -4.10 1.79 7.42
N CYS A 129 -3.15 1.39 6.58
CA CYS A 129 -2.90 -0.02 6.26
C CYS A 129 -1.44 -0.39 6.41
N VAL A 130 -1.20 -1.66 6.77
CA VAL A 130 0.05 -2.35 6.46
C VAL A 130 -0.02 -2.81 5.01
N ILE A 131 1.03 -2.58 4.23
CA ILE A 131 1.08 -2.89 2.79
C ILE A 131 2.32 -3.72 2.44
N ALA A 132 2.20 -4.60 1.46
CA ALA A 132 3.34 -5.35 0.89
C ALA A 132 3.97 -4.63 -0.31
N ASP A 133 3.18 -3.82 -1.01
CA ASP A 133 3.58 -2.91 -2.07
C ASP A 133 2.53 -1.79 -2.19
N GLU A 134 2.68 -0.86 -3.13
CA GLU A 134 1.77 0.29 -3.29
C GLU A 134 0.31 -0.10 -3.58
N THR A 135 0.06 -1.32 -4.02
CA THR A 135 -1.27 -1.83 -4.41
C THR A 135 -1.76 -2.99 -3.54
N THR A 136 -0.89 -3.63 -2.76
CA THR A 136 -1.24 -4.80 -1.96
C THR A 136 -1.36 -4.43 -0.48
N ARG A 137 -2.59 -4.45 0.04
CA ARG A 137 -2.91 -4.16 1.45
C ARG A 137 -2.99 -5.49 2.21
N LEU A 138 -2.37 -5.53 3.38
CA LEU A 138 -2.27 -6.73 4.21
C LEU A 138 -3.25 -6.71 5.37
N ALA A 139 -3.36 -5.57 6.05
CA ALA A 139 -4.31 -5.32 7.13
C ALA A 139 -4.57 -3.82 7.21
N CYS A 140 -5.81 -3.42 7.50
CA CYS A 140 -6.21 -2.01 7.54
C CYS A 140 -7.05 -1.70 8.77
N VAL A 141 -7.00 -0.44 9.20
CA VAL A 141 -7.89 0.15 10.18
C VAL A 141 -8.50 1.42 9.61
N SER A 142 -9.74 1.70 10.02
CA SER A 142 -10.46 2.91 9.65
C SER A 142 -10.19 4.03 10.66
N LEU A 143 -10.19 5.26 10.16
CA LEU A 143 -10.05 6.48 10.94
C LEU A 143 -11.32 7.33 10.81
N SER A 144 -11.71 7.94 11.92
CA SER A 144 -12.66 9.04 11.95
C SER A 144 -12.01 10.28 12.56
N TRP A 145 -12.64 11.44 12.40
CA TRP A 145 -12.16 12.70 12.94
C TRP A 145 -13.26 13.37 13.74
N ALA A 146 -12.93 13.85 14.94
CA ALA A 146 -13.80 14.67 15.77
C ALA A 146 -13.14 16.02 16.04
N VAL A 147 -13.93 17.09 16.07
CA VAL A 147 -13.43 18.42 16.43
C VAL A 147 -13.51 18.59 17.94
N VAL A 148 -12.37 18.78 18.60
CA VAL A 148 -12.27 18.99 20.04
C VAL A 148 -11.53 20.30 20.29
N GLY A 149 -12.21 21.29 20.86
CA GLY A 149 -11.63 22.61 21.13
C GLY A 149 -11.19 23.36 19.87
N GLY A 150 -11.84 23.12 18.72
CA GLY A 150 -11.49 23.73 17.43
C GLY A 150 -10.44 22.97 16.62
N THR A 151 -9.82 21.92 17.17
CA THR A 151 -8.83 21.10 16.48
C THR A 151 -9.42 19.76 16.05
N ALA A 152 -9.16 19.34 14.81
CA ALA A 152 -9.54 18.01 14.32
C ALA A 152 -8.62 16.93 14.91
N ARG A 153 -9.19 15.96 15.62
CA ARG A 153 -8.49 14.84 16.26
C ARG A 153 -8.89 13.52 15.63
N PRO A 154 -7.94 12.67 15.20
CA PRO A 154 -8.27 11.37 14.65
C PRO A 154 -8.63 10.39 15.76
N THR A 155 -9.47 9.41 15.43
CA THR A 155 -9.77 8.27 16.29
C THR A 155 -9.83 7.03 15.40
N VAL A 156 -9.16 5.96 15.84
CA VAL A 156 -9.24 4.66 15.15
C VAL A 156 -10.60 4.05 15.46
N THR A 157 -11.39 3.78 14.42
CA THR A 157 -12.75 3.26 14.56
C THR A 157 -12.83 1.74 14.55
N GLY A 158 -11.76 1.07 14.09
CA GLY A 158 -11.64 -0.38 14.13
C GLY A 158 -11.11 -0.97 12.82
N PRO A 159 -11.11 -2.30 12.69
CA PRO A 159 -10.66 -3.00 11.50
C PRO A 159 -11.39 -2.54 10.24
N LEU A 160 -10.66 -2.51 9.12
CA LEU A 160 -11.18 -2.18 7.80
C LEU A 160 -10.79 -3.30 6.83
N ALA A 161 -11.73 -3.71 5.96
CA ALA A 161 -11.45 -4.68 4.93
C ALA A 161 -10.43 -4.12 3.92
N VAL A 162 -9.45 -4.95 3.53
CA VAL A 162 -8.33 -4.54 2.65
C VAL A 162 -8.76 -4.22 1.22
N ASP A 163 -9.94 -4.69 0.81
CA ASP A 163 -10.62 -4.44 -0.46
C ASP A 163 -11.64 -3.28 -0.39
N SER A 164 -11.69 -2.57 0.75
CA SER A 164 -12.57 -1.41 0.90
C SER A 164 -12.24 -0.32 -0.14
N PRO A 165 -13.26 0.35 -0.72
CA PRO A 165 -13.04 1.45 -1.65
C PRO A 165 -12.27 2.63 -1.02
N LEU A 166 -12.33 2.78 0.31
CA LEU A 166 -11.59 3.81 1.05
C LEU A 166 -10.07 3.64 0.94
N VAL A 167 -9.61 2.44 0.63
CA VAL A 167 -8.18 2.14 0.52
C VAL A 167 -7.79 1.77 -0.90
N ALA A 168 -8.62 2.00 -1.91
CA ALA A 168 -8.42 1.52 -3.29
C ALA A 168 -7.32 2.26 -4.07
N ALA A 169 -6.96 3.49 -3.70
CA ALA A 169 -5.87 4.23 -4.34
C ALA A 169 -4.50 3.59 -4.06
N PRO A 170 -3.56 3.55 -5.03
CA PRO A 170 -2.20 3.13 -4.74
C PRO A 170 -1.53 4.06 -3.70
N ALA A 171 -0.80 3.47 -2.76
CA ALA A 171 -0.08 4.20 -1.72
C ALA A 171 1.35 4.52 -2.17
N VAL A 172 1.53 5.69 -2.78
CA VAL A 172 2.82 6.14 -3.30
C VAL A 172 3.84 6.18 -2.17
N THR A 173 4.92 5.41 -2.28
CA THR A 173 5.89 5.21 -1.20
C THR A 173 7.27 5.73 -1.60
N ASP A 174 7.80 6.66 -0.82
CA ASP A 174 9.19 7.12 -0.99
C ASP A 174 10.17 6.10 -0.42
N MET A 175 10.84 5.37 -1.32
CA MET A 175 11.81 4.32 -1.01
C MET A 175 13.23 4.84 -0.71
N THR A 176 13.42 6.16 -0.69
CA THR A 176 14.71 6.79 -0.38
C THR A 176 14.81 7.15 1.10
N VAL A 177 13.68 7.31 1.80
CA VAL A 177 13.63 7.82 3.17
C VAL A 177 13.37 6.69 4.18
N PRO A 178 14.19 6.54 5.24
CA PRO A 178 14.09 5.44 6.21
C PRO A 178 12.78 5.35 6.98
N THR A 179 12.17 6.49 7.26
CA THR A 179 10.96 6.62 8.07
C THR A 179 10.50 8.07 7.96
N GLY A 180 9.24 8.29 7.61
CA GLY A 180 8.68 9.64 7.51
C GLY A 180 7.50 9.67 6.57
N GLY A 181 6.48 10.45 6.92
CA GLY A 181 5.34 10.76 6.05
C GLY A 181 5.79 11.44 4.75
N PRO A 182 4.84 11.84 3.90
CA PRO A 182 5.00 11.91 2.46
C PRO A 182 6.35 12.51 2.04
N GLY A 183 7.21 11.66 1.46
CA GLY A 183 8.11 12.13 0.42
C GLY A 183 7.21 12.55 -0.74
N GLY A 184 6.79 13.81 -0.72
CA GLY A 184 5.95 14.35 -1.77
C GLY A 184 6.64 14.22 -3.13
N PRO A 185 5.90 14.20 -4.26
CA PRO A 185 6.51 14.51 -5.54
C PRO A 185 7.13 15.90 -5.37
N GLY A 186 8.43 16.04 -5.63
CA GLY A 186 9.23 17.21 -5.28
C GLY A 186 8.44 18.53 -5.32
N CYS A 187 8.17 19.09 -4.15
CA CYS A 187 7.70 20.46 -4.07
C CYS A 187 8.91 21.35 -4.31
N VAL A 188 9.12 21.77 -5.56
CA VAL A 188 10.19 22.71 -5.97
C VAL A 188 10.13 24.05 -5.22
N LEU A 189 9.07 24.32 -4.45
CA LEU A 189 8.84 25.57 -3.73
C LEU A 189 8.57 25.41 -2.22
N CYS A 190 8.79 24.23 -1.64
CA CYS A 190 8.64 24.07 -0.19
C CYS A 190 9.97 24.40 0.48
N PRO A 191 10.02 25.33 1.46
CA PRO A 191 11.27 25.74 2.09
C PRO A 191 11.91 24.57 2.84
N ASP A 192 13.22 24.46 2.70
CA ASP A 192 14.05 23.39 3.27
C ASP A 192 13.82 23.22 4.78
N PRO A 193 13.72 21.98 5.29
CA PRO A 193 13.83 21.73 6.71
C PRO A 193 15.32 21.76 7.08
N PHE A 194 15.75 22.88 7.66
CA PHE A 194 17.00 22.97 8.42
C PHE A 194 17.03 21.93 9.54
#